data_AF-A0A1E1LCZ4-F1
#
_entry.id   AF-A0A1E1LCZ4-F1
#
_cell.length_a   1.000
_cell.length_b   1.000
_cell.length_c   1.000
_cell.angle_alpha   90.00
_cell.angle_beta   90.00
_cell.angle_gamma   90.00
#
_symmetry.space_group_name_H-M   'P 1'
#
loop_
_entity.id
_entity.type
_entity.pdbx_description
1 polymer ?
#
loop_
_entity_poly.entity_id
_entity_poly.type
_entity_poly.pdbx_seq_one_letter_code
_entity_poly.pdbx_strand_id
1 'polypeptide(L)'
;MNELQYRMFMDFVYQWRFFIDGRTAWQYPSSPCFRRLCYAFLRLAAWDFEISSESEIAKLPLGAESFPGWDSPPTEFYWFHGSLVVLCEDLRTSSSISAVVSRARESVGQLDGRGNDDVNCILISLVDIAFVQVLADKIQCSTVFPLLTNSSATECSAGFRILTYLLTSPHVEKRKRSLAAREVSSIILPTEILGMVLNAVAPYDIVSFAQASFMFENWYYSSLPQLPNMAIHHLDVSIPCCGRRTNREGKEGVCCSDCYAWRHSECLDPSERTPEECYICSKCRISREQAGARPELIPGAIGRANRRVGRLDGCRVMLLKQEKFLQLRVSAPAVMRPELRLMDRDLTSTPPNQIDYDVIFGGSWSGLSFGLDDLGCKATYEKYRESLRRAGSQI
;
A
#
# COMPACT_ATOMS: atom_id res chain seq x y z
N MET A 1 0.06 10.60 6.49
CA MET A 1 0.44 9.34 5.82
C MET A 1 -0.75 8.74 5.07
N ASN A 2 -1.84 8.36 5.77
CA ASN A 2 -2.97 7.64 5.15
C ASN A 2 -3.59 8.34 3.92
N GLU A 3 -3.69 9.68 3.91
CA GLU A 3 -4.17 10.42 2.73
C GLU A 3 -3.33 10.12 1.48
N LEU A 4 -2.00 10.17 1.60
CA LEU A 4 -1.09 9.90 0.49
C LEU A 4 -1.12 8.42 0.10
N GLN A 5 -1.19 7.51 1.08
CA GLN A 5 -1.34 6.07 0.80
C GLN A 5 -2.59 5.77 -0.03
N TYR A 6 -3.74 6.32 0.39
CA TYR A 6 -4.99 6.12 -0.33
C TYR A 6 -4.94 6.71 -1.73
N ARG A 7 -4.31 7.89 -1.91
CA ARG A 7 -4.12 8.51 -3.22
C ARG A 7 -3.20 7.71 -4.11
N MET A 8 -2.05 7.29 -3.61
CA MET A 8 -1.07 6.49 -4.35
C MET A 8 -1.64 5.12 -4.73
N PHE A 9 -2.50 4.53 -3.91
CA PHE A 9 -3.27 3.35 -4.29
C PHE A 9 -4.21 3.62 -5.47
N MET A 10 -5.03 4.67 -5.41
CA MET A 10 -5.95 5.01 -6.51
C MET A 10 -5.19 5.32 -7.81
N ASP A 11 -4.12 6.10 -7.69
CA ASP A 11 -3.22 6.46 -8.80
C ASP A 11 -2.54 5.20 -9.38
N PHE A 12 -2.06 4.27 -8.54
CA PHE A 12 -1.49 3.00 -8.97
C PHE A 12 -2.52 2.12 -9.71
N VAL A 13 -3.74 2.00 -9.17
CA VAL A 13 -4.83 1.25 -9.82
C VAL A 13 -5.19 1.87 -11.17
N TYR A 14 -5.21 3.21 -11.26
CA TYR A 14 -5.41 3.91 -12.51
C TYR A 14 -4.30 3.59 -13.51
N GLN A 15 -3.04 3.68 -13.09
CA GLN A 15 -1.88 3.46 -13.96
C GLN A 15 -1.94 2.04 -14.54
N TRP A 16 -2.03 1.03 -13.67
CA TRP A 16 -1.97 -0.39 -14.02
C TRP A 16 -3.31 -1.00 -14.43
N ARG A 17 -4.32 -0.17 -14.71
CA ARG A 17 -5.69 -0.61 -15.02
C ARG A 17 -5.77 -1.67 -16.12
N PHE A 18 -4.91 -1.63 -17.14
CA PHE A 18 -4.92 -2.62 -18.24
C PHE A 18 -4.66 -4.06 -17.78
N PHE A 19 -3.86 -4.23 -16.72
CA PHE A 19 -3.58 -5.55 -16.14
C PHE A 19 -4.59 -5.90 -15.05
N ILE A 20 -5.01 -4.90 -14.28
CA ILE A 20 -5.99 -5.09 -13.21
C ILE A 20 -7.38 -5.46 -13.78
N ASP A 21 -7.83 -4.75 -14.80
CA ASP A 21 -9.12 -4.98 -15.47
C ASP A 21 -9.16 -6.29 -16.27
N GLY A 22 -8.02 -6.92 -16.56
CA GLY A 22 -7.94 -8.12 -17.41
C GLY A 22 -7.77 -9.40 -16.61
N ARG A 23 -8.85 -10.12 -16.28
CA ARG A 23 -8.79 -11.42 -15.56
C ARG A 23 -7.86 -12.46 -16.20
N THR A 24 -7.68 -12.41 -17.51
CA THR A 24 -6.76 -13.30 -18.24
C THR A 24 -5.29 -13.03 -17.91
N ALA A 25 -4.94 -11.82 -17.47
CA ALA A 25 -3.56 -11.43 -17.17
C ALA A 25 -3.07 -11.98 -15.81
N TRP A 26 -3.95 -12.44 -14.94
CA TRP A 26 -3.63 -12.80 -13.56
C TRP A 26 -4.18 -14.16 -13.12
N GLN A 27 -4.13 -15.17 -14.00
CA GLN A 27 -4.46 -16.56 -13.67
C GLN A 27 -3.65 -17.04 -12.44
N TYR A 28 -4.36 -17.37 -11.37
CA TYR A 28 -3.78 -17.95 -10.16
C TYR A 28 -3.51 -19.46 -10.36
N PRO A 29 -2.50 -20.06 -9.69
CA PRO A 29 -1.45 -19.43 -8.86
C PRO A 29 -0.19 -19.03 -9.65
N SER A 30 -0.09 -19.43 -10.91
CA SER A 30 1.15 -19.38 -11.68
C SER A 30 1.50 -18.00 -12.22
N SER A 31 0.54 -17.07 -12.32
CA SER A 31 0.79 -15.75 -12.90
C SER A 31 1.77 -14.92 -12.05
N PRO A 32 2.92 -14.51 -12.60
CA PRO A 32 3.81 -13.53 -11.96
C PRO A 32 3.11 -12.17 -11.79
N CYS A 33 2.25 -11.79 -12.74
CA CYS A 33 1.51 -10.53 -12.70
C CYS A 33 0.58 -10.47 -11.48
N PHE A 34 -0.15 -11.56 -11.20
CA PHE A 34 -0.99 -11.68 -10.02
C PHE A 34 -0.19 -11.41 -8.74
N ARG A 35 0.93 -12.12 -8.55
CA ARG A 35 1.78 -12.00 -7.36
C ARG A 35 2.37 -10.60 -7.22
N ARG A 36 2.86 -10.02 -8.33
CA ARG A 36 3.42 -8.66 -8.38
C ARG A 36 2.39 -7.61 -8.00
N LEU A 37 1.15 -7.72 -8.48
CA LEU A 37 0.08 -6.78 -8.15
C LEU A 37 -0.38 -6.91 -6.69
N CYS A 38 -0.62 -8.14 -6.19
CA CYS A 38 -0.94 -8.36 -4.77
C CYS A 38 0.15 -7.78 -3.86
N TYR A 39 1.41 -8.02 -4.21
CA TYR A 39 2.54 -7.52 -3.45
C TYR A 39 2.66 -5.99 -3.51
N ALA A 40 2.41 -5.37 -4.66
CA ALA A 40 2.34 -3.91 -4.78
C ALA A 40 1.27 -3.29 -3.88
N PHE A 41 0.08 -3.90 -3.77
CA PHE A 41 -0.95 -3.41 -2.85
C PHE A 41 -0.53 -3.49 -1.38
N LEU A 42 0.16 -4.56 -0.99
CA LEU A 42 0.72 -4.69 0.36
C LEU A 42 1.79 -3.63 0.63
N ARG A 43 2.71 -3.45 -0.31
CA ARG A 43 3.78 -2.44 -0.27
C ARG A 43 3.21 -1.01 -0.16
N LEU A 44 2.21 -0.68 -0.97
CA LEU A 44 1.50 0.61 -0.90
C LEU A 44 0.85 0.83 0.48
N ALA A 45 0.17 -0.18 1.01
CA ALA A 45 -0.50 -0.09 2.31
C ALA A 45 0.47 -0.02 3.49
N ALA A 46 1.69 -0.53 3.35
CA ALA A 46 2.76 -0.41 4.34
C ALA A 46 3.64 0.85 4.19
N TRP A 47 3.45 1.64 3.13
CA TRP A 47 4.40 2.70 2.74
C TRP A 47 5.82 2.15 2.54
N ASP A 48 5.90 0.99 1.90
CA ASP A 48 7.12 0.29 1.49
C ASP A 48 7.29 0.44 -0.04
N PHE A 49 7.63 1.65 -0.47
CA PHE A 49 7.88 1.97 -1.89
C PHE A 49 8.62 3.31 -2.00
N GLU A 50 9.14 3.57 -3.18
CA GLU A 50 9.90 4.76 -3.51
C GLU A 50 9.06 5.74 -4.34
N ILE A 51 9.26 7.04 -4.12
CA ILE A 51 8.63 8.12 -4.85
C ILE A 51 9.72 8.78 -5.68
N SER A 52 9.60 8.69 -7.00
CA SER A 52 10.47 9.44 -7.90
C SER A 52 9.74 10.65 -8.45
N SER A 53 10.44 11.78 -8.44
CA SER A 53 10.06 12.98 -9.20
C SER A 53 10.91 13.16 -10.45
N GLU A 54 11.86 12.25 -10.69
CA GLU A 54 12.86 12.37 -11.75
C GLU A 54 12.33 11.90 -13.11
N SER A 55 12.84 12.54 -14.15
CA SER A 55 12.46 12.31 -15.55
C SER A 55 12.94 10.99 -16.14
N GLU A 56 13.58 10.12 -15.36
CA GLU A 56 14.25 8.91 -15.87
C GLU A 56 13.28 7.83 -16.38
N ILE A 57 12.07 7.77 -15.84
CA ILE A 57 11.05 6.86 -16.36
C ILE A 57 10.51 7.45 -17.68
N ALA A 58 11.05 6.97 -18.80
CA ALA A 58 10.64 7.40 -20.14
C ALA A 58 9.28 6.82 -20.57
N LYS A 59 8.91 5.63 -20.06
CA LYS A 59 7.67 4.93 -20.44
C LYS A 59 6.82 4.66 -19.20
N LEU A 60 5.69 5.35 -19.11
CA LEU A 60 4.70 5.13 -18.06
C LEU A 60 3.84 3.90 -18.37
N PRO A 61 3.45 3.10 -17.36
CA PRO A 61 2.66 1.89 -17.54
C PRO A 61 1.17 2.19 -17.78
N LEU A 62 0.88 3.01 -18.78
CA LEU A 62 -0.47 3.49 -19.10
C LEU A 62 -1.13 2.71 -20.24
N GLY A 63 -0.47 1.68 -20.77
CA GLY A 63 -0.93 0.86 -21.87
C GLY A 63 -0.66 -0.64 -21.65
N ALA A 64 -1.28 -1.48 -22.47
CA ALA A 64 -1.20 -2.94 -22.37
C ALA A 64 0.20 -3.51 -22.67
N GLU A 65 1.06 -2.71 -23.28
CA GLU A 65 2.45 -3.04 -23.61
C GLU A 65 3.42 -2.94 -22.42
N SER A 66 2.94 -2.54 -21.24
CA SER A 66 3.79 -2.26 -20.07
C SER A 66 3.61 -3.35 -19.01
N PHE A 67 4.59 -4.23 -18.80
CA PHE A 67 4.46 -5.30 -17.79
C PHE A 67 5.04 -4.88 -16.43
N PRO A 68 4.43 -5.25 -15.27
CA PRO A 68 5.01 -4.97 -13.95
C PRO A 68 6.43 -5.51 -13.84
N GLY A 69 7.41 -4.63 -13.65
CA GLY A 69 8.84 -4.98 -13.68
C GLY A 69 9.44 -5.37 -12.33
N TRP A 70 8.74 -5.12 -11.22
CA TRP A 70 9.27 -5.35 -9.87
C TRP A 70 9.20 -6.82 -9.44
N ASP A 71 10.03 -7.16 -8.45
CA ASP A 71 10.06 -8.50 -7.89
C ASP A 71 8.90 -8.75 -6.91
N SER A 72 8.55 -10.02 -6.74
CA SER A 72 7.57 -10.47 -5.75
C SER A 72 8.01 -11.80 -5.14
N PRO A 73 7.55 -12.12 -3.91
CA PRO A 73 7.83 -13.41 -3.30
C PRO A 73 7.43 -14.58 -4.22
N PRO A 74 8.30 -15.59 -4.38
CA PRO A 74 8.02 -16.70 -5.29
C PRO A 74 6.97 -17.66 -4.73
N THR A 75 6.72 -17.63 -3.42
CA THR A 75 5.80 -18.52 -2.69
C THR A 75 4.43 -17.90 -2.48
N GLU A 76 3.43 -18.75 -2.29
CA GLU A 76 2.06 -18.31 -1.95
C GLU A 76 1.93 -17.85 -0.49
N PHE A 77 2.88 -18.25 0.35
CA PHE A 77 2.96 -17.96 1.78
C PHE A 77 4.26 -17.21 2.04
N TYR A 78 4.16 -16.02 2.63
CA TYR A 78 5.33 -15.24 3.01
C TYR A 78 5.01 -14.27 4.13
N TRP A 79 6.00 -13.93 4.93
CA TRP A 79 5.86 -12.94 6.01
C TRP A 79 6.05 -11.52 5.48
N PHE A 80 5.16 -10.62 5.88
CA PHE A 80 5.20 -9.20 5.53
C PHE A 80 4.82 -8.34 6.73
N HIS A 81 5.74 -7.48 7.19
CA HIS A 81 5.57 -6.63 8.39
C HIS A 81 4.94 -7.33 9.61
N GLY A 82 5.31 -8.59 9.85
CA GLY A 82 4.85 -9.37 11.02
C GLY A 82 3.49 -10.04 10.89
N SER A 83 2.92 -10.04 9.68
CA SER A 83 1.74 -10.85 9.32
C SER A 83 2.12 -11.89 8.28
N LEU A 84 1.52 -13.08 8.37
CA LEU A 84 1.66 -14.12 7.35
C LEU A 84 0.71 -13.80 6.19
N VAL A 85 1.26 -13.45 5.04
CA VAL A 85 0.47 -13.24 3.82
C VAL A 85 0.23 -14.57 3.14
N VAL A 86 -1.02 -14.79 2.74
CA VAL A 86 -1.47 -15.98 2.01
C VAL A 86 -2.17 -15.54 0.74
N LEU A 87 -1.57 -15.87 -0.41
CA LEU A 87 -2.16 -15.59 -1.71
C LEU A 87 -3.30 -16.55 -2.02
N CYS A 88 -4.41 -16.01 -2.53
CA CYS A 88 -5.65 -16.74 -2.78
C CYS A 88 -6.21 -16.42 -4.17
N GLU A 89 -6.81 -17.41 -4.84
CA GLU A 89 -7.54 -17.18 -6.10
C GLU A 89 -8.77 -16.29 -5.88
N ASP A 90 -9.64 -16.72 -4.98
CA ASP A 90 -10.82 -15.98 -4.55
C ASP A 90 -11.09 -16.20 -3.06
N LEU A 91 -11.86 -15.27 -2.49
CA LEU A 91 -12.36 -15.35 -1.12
C LEU A 91 -13.90 -15.23 -1.13
N ARG A 92 -14.56 -15.78 -2.16
CA ARG A 92 -16.00 -15.59 -2.37
C ARG A 92 -16.84 -16.58 -1.58
N THR A 93 -16.35 -17.81 -1.42
CA THR A 93 -17.10 -18.89 -0.77
C THR A 93 -16.48 -19.27 0.56
N SER A 94 -17.33 -19.70 1.50
CA SER A 94 -16.88 -20.20 2.80
C SER A 94 -15.94 -21.41 2.67
N SER A 95 -16.11 -22.22 1.63
CA SER A 95 -15.22 -23.34 1.31
C SER A 95 -13.85 -22.90 0.81
N SER A 96 -13.78 -21.84 0.00
CA SER A 96 -12.49 -21.25 -0.44
C SER A 96 -11.73 -20.74 0.78
N ILE A 97 -12.43 -20.02 1.66
CA ILE A 97 -11.86 -19.46 2.89
C ILE A 97 -11.39 -20.58 3.82
N SER A 98 -12.20 -21.62 4.07
CA SER A 98 -11.81 -22.70 4.97
C SER A 98 -10.61 -23.49 4.46
N ALA A 99 -10.53 -23.76 3.15
CA ALA A 99 -9.39 -24.42 2.53
C ALA A 99 -8.10 -23.58 2.68
N VAL A 100 -8.17 -22.28 2.40
CA VAL A 100 -7.04 -21.35 2.58
C VAL A 100 -6.60 -21.30 4.04
N VAL A 101 -7.55 -21.20 4.96
CA VAL A 101 -7.30 -21.17 6.40
C VAL A 101 -6.61 -22.45 6.88
N SER A 102 -7.04 -23.61 6.41
CA SER A 102 -6.38 -24.88 6.72
C SER A 102 -4.94 -24.90 6.22
N ARG A 103 -4.67 -24.46 4.98
CA ARG A 103 -3.30 -24.35 4.45
C ARG A 103 -2.44 -23.37 5.26
N ALA A 104 -3.01 -22.24 5.67
CA ALA A 104 -2.33 -21.27 6.53
C ALA A 104 -1.96 -21.90 7.89
N ARG A 105 -2.86 -22.67 8.50
CA ARG A 105 -2.60 -23.39 9.76
C ARG A 105 -1.50 -24.44 9.59
N GLU A 106 -1.53 -25.23 8.52
CA GLU A 106 -0.49 -26.21 8.22
C GLU A 106 0.87 -25.54 8.04
N SER A 107 0.92 -24.43 7.30
CA SER A 107 2.15 -23.65 7.10
C SER A 107 2.68 -23.05 8.41
N VAL A 108 1.80 -22.67 9.35
CA VAL A 108 2.21 -22.18 10.67
C VAL A 108 2.69 -23.33 11.57
N GLY A 109 2.00 -24.48 11.53
CA GLY A 109 2.36 -25.65 12.33
C GLY A 109 3.69 -26.30 11.93
N GLN A 110 4.15 -26.09 10.70
CA GLN A 110 5.48 -26.52 10.22
C GLN A 110 6.62 -25.62 10.70
N LEU A 111 6.34 -24.41 11.21
CA LEU A 111 7.33 -23.48 11.76
C LEU A 111 7.62 -23.88 13.22
N ASP A 112 8.32 -25.01 13.39
CA ASP A 112 8.72 -25.54 14.69
C ASP A 112 9.57 -24.50 15.47
N GLY A 113 9.07 -24.04 16.63
CA GLY A 113 9.84 -23.20 17.56
C GLY A 113 9.12 -21.95 18.08
N ARG A 114 7.95 -21.61 17.56
CA ARG A 114 7.10 -20.56 18.14
C ARG A 114 6.17 -21.18 19.18
N GLY A 115 6.55 -21.10 20.46
CA GLY A 115 5.64 -21.45 21.54
C GLY A 115 4.40 -20.56 21.47
N ASN A 116 3.20 -21.16 21.40
CA ASN A 116 1.87 -20.59 21.66
C ASN A 116 1.50 -19.17 21.16
N ASP A 117 2.28 -18.53 20.29
CA ASP A 117 2.04 -17.16 19.85
C ASP A 117 0.99 -17.08 18.73
N ASP A 118 0.03 -16.17 18.90
CA ASP A 118 -1.01 -15.87 17.93
C ASP A 118 -0.42 -15.40 16.58
N VAL A 119 -0.77 -16.10 15.50
CA VAL A 119 -0.35 -15.72 14.14
C VAL A 119 -1.44 -14.93 13.45
N ASN A 120 -1.13 -13.68 13.10
CA ASN A 120 -1.97 -12.84 12.26
C ASN A 120 -1.68 -13.13 10.80
N CYS A 121 -2.70 -13.48 10.04
CA CYS A 121 -2.64 -13.77 8.62
C CYS A 121 -3.43 -12.74 7.81
N ILE A 122 -2.91 -12.40 6.63
CA ILE A 122 -3.58 -11.59 5.61
C ILE A 122 -3.86 -12.50 4.42
N LEU A 123 -5.12 -12.86 4.22
CA LEU A 123 -5.55 -13.58 3.03
C LEU A 123 -5.83 -12.56 1.93
N ILE A 124 -5.13 -12.65 0.81
CA ILE A 124 -5.22 -11.64 -0.26
C ILE A 124 -5.39 -12.30 -1.64
N SER A 125 -6.42 -11.88 -2.35
CA SER A 125 -6.53 -11.97 -3.80
C SER A 125 -6.42 -10.56 -4.40
N LEU A 126 -6.48 -10.41 -5.73
CA LEU A 126 -6.53 -9.06 -6.30
C LEU A 126 -7.83 -8.32 -5.95
N VAL A 127 -8.95 -9.04 -5.85
CA VAL A 127 -10.26 -8.40 -5.67
C VAL A 127 -10.61 -8.28 -4.20
N ASP A 128 -10.15 -9.21 -3.37
CA ASP A 128 -10.66 -9.43 -2.03
C ASP A 128 -9.54 -9.61 -1.01
N ILE A 129 -9.82 -9.20 0.22
CA ILE A 129 -8.93 -9.39 1.36
C ILE A 129 -9.72 -9.86 2.58
N ALA A 130 -9.11 -10.72 3.39
CA ALA A 130 -9.63 -11.13 4.70
C ALA A 130 -8.49 -11.26 5.71
N PHE A 131 -8.81 -11.14 6.98
CA PHE A 131 -7.86 -11.21 8.08
C PHE A 131 -8.17 -12.39 8.97
N VAL A 132 -7.15 -13.17 9.29
CA VAL A 132 -7.30 -14.38 10.10
C VAL A 132 -6.32 -14.35 11.26
N GLN A 133 -6.80 -14.63 12.46
CA GLN A 133 -5.95 -14.87 13.62
C GLN A 133 -5.96 -16.37 13.92
N VAL A 134 -4.79 -16.99 13.85
CA VAL A 134 -4.58 -18.40 14.18
C VAL A 134 -4.03 -18.46 15.60
N LEU A 135 -4.88 -18.96 16.51
CA LEU A 135 -4.55 -19.27 17.90
C LEU A 135 -4.24 -20.77 17.99
N ALA A 136 -3.62 -21.22 19.09
CA ALA A 136 -3.24 -22.62 19.29
C ALA A 136 -4.43 -23.61 19.07
N ASP A 137 -5.61 -23.24 19.56
CA ASP A 137 -6.83 -24.05 19.55
C ASP A 137 -7.95 -23.50 18.65
N LYS A 138 -7.87 -22.22 18.23
CA LYS A 138 -8.97 -21.52 17.57
C LYS A 138 -8.50 -20.70 16.38
N ILE A 139 -9.38 -20.57 15.38
CA ILE A 139 -9.18 -19.66 14.27
C ILE A 139 -10.30 -18.61 14.29
N GLN A 140 -9.92 -17.34 14.18
CA GLN A 140 -10.85 -16.23 14.01
C GLN A 140 -10.65 -15.63 12.63
N CYS A 141 -11.73 -15.47 11.87
CA CYS A 141 -11.69 -14.90 10.53
C CYS A 141 -12.60 -13.67 10.49
N SER A 142 -12.11 -12.59 9.88
CA SER A 142 -12.94 -11.44 9.56
C SER A 142 -13.94 -11.77 8.45
N THR A 143 -14.88 -10.84 8.23
CA THR A 143 -15.59 -10.78 6.94
C THR A 143 -14.60 -10.49 5.81
N VAL A 144 -15.02 -10.72 4.57
CA VAL A 144 -14.20 -10.45 3.39
C VAL A 144 -14.48 -9.03 2.88
N PHE A 145 -13.42 -8.27 2.65
CA PHE A 145 -13.50 -6.89 2.20
C PHE A 145 -13.07 -6.76 0.74
N PRO A 146 -13.73 -5.90 -0.06
CA PRO A 146 -13.28 -5.62 -1.41
C PRO A 146 -11.99 -4.81 -1.39
N LEU A 147 -10.92 -5.37 -1.95
CA LEU A 147 -9.65 -4.71 -2.20
C LEU A 147 -9.70 -3.91 -3.51
N LEU A 148 -10.26 -4.50 -4.57
CA LEU A 148 -10.48 -3.82 -5.85
C LEU A 148 -11.94 -3.84 -6.27
N THR A 149 -12.38 -2.71 -6.80
CA THR A 149 -13.72 -2.43 -7.31
C THR A 149 -13.61 -1.61 -8.59
N ASN A 150 -14.71 -1.49 -9.32
CA ASN A 150 -14.76 -0.63 -10.51
C ASN A 150 -14.43 0.84 -10.20
N SER A 151 -14.63 1.31 -8.96
CA SER A 151 -14.31 2.66 -8.52
C SER A 151 -12.93 2.81 -7.91
N SER A 152 -12.09 1.77 -7.86
CA SER A 152 -10.82 1.80 -7.12
C SER A 152 -9.77 2.79 -7.67
N ALA A 153 -9.92 3.26 -8.92
CA ALA A 153 -9.10 4.34 -9.48
C ALA A 153 -9.57 5.75 -9.10
N THR A 154 -10.73 5.88 -8.44
CA THR A 154 -11.35 7.17 -8.07
C THR A 154 -11.72 7.24 -6.60
N GLU A 155 -11.90 6.09 -5.94
CA GLU A 155 -12.21 5.99 -4.53
C GLU A 155 -11.39 4.87 -3.89
N CYS A 156 -10.78 5.14 -2.74
CA CYS A 156 -10.04 4.12 -2.01
C CYS A 156 -11.00 3.08 -1.41
N SER A 157 -10.75 1.81 -1.72
CA SER A 157 -11.57 0.67 -1.33
C SER A 157 -11.52 0.40 0.17
N ALA A 158 -12.54 -0.30 0.68
CA ALA A 158 -12.63 -0.71 2.08
C ALA A 158 -11.44 -1.58 2.49
N GLY A 159 -11.13 -2.59 1.68
CA GLY A 159 -10.02 -3.51 1.92
C GLY A 159 -8.69 -2.80 2.03
N PHE A 160 -8.41 -1.83 1.14
CA PHE A 160 -7.16 -1.09 1.19
C PHE A 160 -7.06 -0.14 2.40
N ARG A 161 -8.17 0.49 2.81
CA ARG A 161 -8.21 1.31 4.04
C ARG A 161 -7.90 0.47 5.27
N ILE A 162 -8.54 -0.68 5.42
CA ILE A 162 -8.30 -1.59 6.54
C ILE A 162 -6.85 -2.10 6.51
N LEU A 163 -6.34 -2.47 5.33
CA LEU A 163 -4.96 -2.94 5.18
C LEU A 163 -3.95 -1.87 5.60
N THR A 164 -4.19 -0.62 5.22
CA THR A 164 -3.37 0.53 5.65
C THR A 164 -3.42 0.67 7.16
N TYR A 165 -4.62 0.70 7.77
CA TYR A 165 -4.74 0.76 9.22
C TYR A 165 -4.05 -0.42 9.91
N LEU A 166 -4.15 -1.63 9.37
CA LEU A 166 -3.49 -2.79 9.96
C LEU A 166 -1.97 -2.63 9.94
N LEU A 167 -1.38 -2.24 8.81
CA LEU A 167 0.07 -2.21 8.62
C LEU A 167 0.74 -0.96 9.21
N THR A 168 0.02 0.14 9.35
CA THR A 168 0.54 1.42 9.89
C THR A 168 -0.08 1.82 11.22
N SER A 169 -0.78 0.91 11.93
CA SER A 169 -1.40 1.23 13.22
C SER A 169 -0.36 1.43 14.33
N PRO A 170 -0.63 2.33 15.31
CA PRO A 170 0.16 2.45 16.53
C PRO A 170 0.30 1.14 17.31
N HIS A 171 -0.61 0.18 17.16
CA HIS A 171 -0.47 -1.15 17.77
C HIS A 171 0.64 -1.97 17.12
N VAL A 172 0.76 -1.90 15.80
CA VAL A 172 1.90 -2.49 15.08
C VAL A 172 3.19 -1.79 15.48
N GLU A 173 3.18 -0.46 15.64
CA GLU A 173 4.35 0.26 16.17
C GLU A 173 4.75 -0.23 17.57
N LYS A 174 3.80 -0.47 18.48
CA LYS A 174 4.11 -1.01 19.81
C LYS A 174 4.76 -2.39 19.72
N ARG A 175 4.26 -3.26 18.84
CA ARG A 175 4.86 -4.57 18.57
C ARG A 175 6.27 -4.41 17.99
N LYS A 176 6.46 -3.53 17.01
CA LYS A 176 7.77 -3.22 16.42
C LYS A 176 8.74 -2.68 17.46
N ARG A 177 8.33 -1.81 18.39
CA ARG A 177 9.18 -1.30 19.48
C ARG A 177 9.64 -2.40 20.45
N SER A 178 8.75 -3.34 20.78
CA SER A 178 9.10 -4.50 21.59
C SER A 178 10.17 -5.37 20.91
N LEU A 179 10.04 -5.58 19.60
CA LEU A 179 11.03 -6.31 18.81
C LEU A 179 12.33 -5.51 18.61
N ALA A 180 12.25 -4.19 18.42
CA ALA A 180 13.39 -3.29 18.32
C ALA A 180 14.25 -3.32 19.59
N ALA A 181 13.63 -3.44 20.78
CA ALA A 181 14.35 -3.58 22.03
C ALA A 181 15.19 -4.88 22.12
N ARG A 182 14.90 -5.88 21.28
CA ARG A 182 15.67 -7.12 21.15
C ARG A 182 16.78 -7.02 20.11
N GLU A 183 16.76 -5.98 19.28
CA GLU A 183 17.79 -5.76 18.27
C GLU A 183 19.07 -5.24 18.94
N VAL A 184 20.11 -6.06 18.93
CA VAL A 184 21.44 -5.66 19.39
C VAL A 184 22.16 -4.98 18.24
N SER A 185 21.98 -3.67 18.08
CA SER A 185 22.82 -2.91 17.16
C SER A 185 24.24 -2.83 17.72
N SER A 186 25.22 -3.32 16.95
CA SER A 186 26.64 -3.16 17.26
C SER A 186 27.16 -1.75 16.96
N ILE A 187 26.36 -0.92 16.28
CA ILE A 187 26.73 0.41 15.83
C ILE A 187 25.76 1.43 16.44
N ILE A 188 26.29 2.25 17.35
CA ILE A 188 25.58 3.42 17.89
C ILE A 188 26.00 4.61 17.02
N LEU A 189 25.22 4.93 15.99
CA LEU A 189 25.42 6.14 15.20
C LEU A 189 24.61 7.29 15.82
N PRO A 190 25.19 8.50 15.94
CA PRO A 190 24.42 9.70 16.25
C PRO A 190 23.31 9.93 15.23
N THR A 191 22.17 10.48 15.67
CA THR A 191 20.99 10.75 14.83
C THR A 191 21.33 11.62 13.62
N GLU A 192 22.30 12.54 13.77
CA GLU A 192 22.80 13.41 12.72
C GLU A 192 23.46 12.60 11.60
N ILE A 193 24.30 11.62 11.95
CA ILE A 193 24.96 10.75 10.98
C ILE A 193 23.95 9.86 10.27
N LEU A 194 22.95 9.35 11.01
CA LEU A 194 21.83 8.60 10.40
C LEU A 194 21.06 9.43 9.39
N GLY A 195 20.80 10.70 9.72
CA GLY A 195 20.17 11.62 8.79
C GLY A 195 21.01 11.91 7.56
N MET A 196 22.33 12.06 7.72
CA MET A 196 23.24 12.21 6.58
C MET A 196 23.25 10.97 5.69
N VAL A 197 23.28 9.76 6.28
CA VAL A 197 23.22 8.50 5.52
C VAL A 197 21.93 8.42 4.74
N LEU A 198 20.78 8.64 5.38
CA LEU A 198 19.48 8.53 4.71
C LEU A 198 19.27 9.57 3.61
N ASN A 199 19.83 10.77 3.77
CA ASN A 199 19.81 11.78 2.72
C ASN A 199 20.78 11.46 1.57
N ALA A 200 21.82 10.65 1.81
CA ALA A 200 22.79 10.24 0.79
C ALA A 200 22.41 8.94 0.07
N VAL A 201 21.54 8.11 0.67
CA VAL A 201 21.01 6.90 0.04
C VAL A 201 20.14 7.31 -1.15
N ALA A 202 20.42 6.70 -2.30
CA ALA A 202 19.64 6.92 -3.51
C ALA A 202 18.16 6.61 -3.26
N PRO A 203 17.22 7.30 -3.93
CA PRO A 203 15.78 7.08 -3.74
C PRO A 203 15.39 5.60 -3.81
N TYR A 204 16.05 4.82 -4.67
CA TYR A 204 15.80 3.39 -4.92
C TYR A 204 16.14 2.44 -3.77
N ASP A 205 17.02 2.83 -2.86
CA ASP A 205 17.52 1.95 -1.79
C ASP A 205 17.04 2.39 -0.40
N ILE A 206 16.33 3.51 -0.30
CA ILE A 206 16.00 4.13 0.98
C ILE A 206 15.06 3.28 1.83
N VAL A 207 14.10 2.61 1.19
CA VAL A 207 13.15 1.74 1.89
C VAL A 207 13.85 0.45 2.32
N SER A 208 14.67 -0.13 1.44
CA SER A 208 15.46 -1.32 1.79
C SER A 208 16.45 -1.04 2.91
N PHE A 209 17.07 0.13 2.92
CA PHE A 209 17.92 0.58 4.02
C PHE A 209 17.11 0.78 5.32
N ALA A 210 15.94 1.43 5.24
CA ALA A 210 15.06 1.59 6.39
C ALA A 210 14.65 0.23 6.98
N GLN A 211 14.43 -0.76 6.13
CA GLN A 211 14.11 -2.14 6.52
C GLN A 211 15.36 -2.97 6.86
N ALA A 212 16.54 -2.40 7.04
CA ALA A 212 17.69 -3.18 7.54
C ALA A 212 17.65 -3.35 9.07
N SER A 213 16.90 -2.49 9.77
CA SER A 213 16.85 -2.41 11.23
C SER A 213 15.54 -1.79 11.69
N PHE A 214 14.99 -2.22 12.83
CA PHE A 214 13.83 -1.55 13.41
C PHE A 214 14.11 -0.10 13.79
N MET A 215 15.36 0.19 14.15
CA MET A 215 15.77 1.56 14.47
C MET A 215 15.69 2.46 13.24
N PHE A 216 16.20 1.99 12.09
CA PHE A 216 16.13 2.73 10.83
C PHE A 216 14.69 2.83 10.31
N GLU A 217 13.91 1.77 10.44
CA GLU A 217 12.50 1.75 10.04
C GLU A 217 11.71 2.83 10.81
N ASN A 218 11.84 2.85 12.14
CA ASN A 218 11.19 3.85 12.99
C ASN A 218 11.61 5.27 12.62
N TRP A 219 12.89 5.50 12.35
CA TRP A 219 13.40 6.81 11.98
C TRP A 219 12.88 7.25 10.60
N TYR A 220 12.92 6.37 9.61
CA TYR A 220 12.43 6.59 8.26
C TYR A 220 10.94 7.00 8.25
N TYR A 221 10.07 6.27 8.98
CA TYR A 221 8.65 6.62 9.04
C TYR A 221 8.36 7.89 9.88
N SER A 222 9.28 8.27 10.78
CA SER A 222 9.16 9.50 11.56
C SER A 222 9.59 10.75 10.79
N SER A 223 10.58 10.62 9.89
CA SER A 223 11.13 11.74 9.11
C SER A 223 10.60 11.83 7.68
N LEU A 224 10.07 10.73 7.12
CA LEU A 224 9.59 10.58 5.73
C LEU A 224 10.51 11.29 4.72
N PRO A 225 11.78 10.85 4.61
CA PRO A 225 12.83 11.58 3.89
C PRO A 225 12.54 11.79 2.40
N GLN A 226 11.71 10.93 1.79
CA GLN A 226 11.30 11.05 0.38
C GLN A 226 10.38 12.25 0.09
N LEU A 227 9.75 12.84 1.11
CA LEU A 227 8.85 14.00 0.99
C LEU A 227 9.27 15.12 1.96
N PRO A 228 10.50 15.65 1.82
CA PRO A 228 11.06 16.56 2.81
C PRO A 228 10.29 17.89 2.81
N ASN A 229 10.00 18.40 4.00
CA ASN A 229 9.29 19.68 4.22
C ASN A 229 7.88 19.76 3.60
N MET A 230 7.27 18.62 3.26
CA MET A 230 5.93 18.56 2.70
C MET A 230 4.91 18.33 3.82
N ALA A 231 3.94 19.23 3.94
CA ALA A 231 2.81 19.07 4.84
C ALA A 231 1.52 18.89 4.04
N ILE A 232 0.74 17.86 4.38
CA ILE A 232 -0.56 17.62 3.73
C ILE A 232 -1.54 18.70 4.22
N HIS A 233 -2.12 19.46 3.27
CA HIS A 233 -3.03 20.56 3.58
C HIS A 233 -4.48 20.08 3.71
N HIS A 234 -4.92 19.23 2.76
CA HIS A 234 -6.28 18.68 2.72
C HIS A 234 -6.28 17.15 2.68
N LEU A 235 -7.29 16.57 3.32
CA LEU A 235 -7.49 15.15 3.59
C LEU A 235 -8.74 14.61 2.86
N ASP A 236 -8.90 14.94 1.58
CA ASP A 236 -10.15 14.71 0.85
C ASP A 236 -10.50 13.22 0.69
N VAL A 237 -9.51 12.32 0.71
CA VAL A 237 -9.73 10.88 0.53
C VAL A 237 -9.90 10.16 1.86
N SER A 238 -9.10 10.53 2.85
CA SER A 238 -9.14 9.97 4.20
C SER A 238 -10.31 10.50 5.02
N ILE A 239 -10.69 11.77 4.82
CA ILE A 239 -11.80 12.48 5.46
C ILE A 239 -12.71 13.11 4.39
N PRO A 240 -13.54 12.31 3.69
CA PRO A 240 -14.30 12.74 2.52
C PRO A 240 -15.47 13.71 2.82
N CYS A 241 -15.73 14.06 4.08
CA CYS A 241 -16.80 15.00 4.41
C CYS A 241 -16.40 16.46 4.22
N CYS A 242 -15.18 16.85 4.60
CA CYS A 242 -14.70 18.24 4.47
C CYS A 242 -13.19 18.36 4.21
N GLY A 243 -12.45 17.25 4.21
CA GLY A 243 -11.00 17.24 4.00
C GLY A 243 -10.18 17.94 5.07
N ARG A 244 -10.77 18.42 6.17
CA ARG A 244 -10.05 19.11 7.25
C ARG A 244 -9.58 18.12 8.29
N ARG A 245 -8.41 18.37 8.89
CA ARG A 245 -7.95 17.63 10.05
C ARG A 245 -8.74 18.08 11.29
N THR A 246 -9.09 17.15 12.17
CA THR A 246 -9.61 17.49 13.49
C THR A 246 -8.54 18.27 14.26
N ASN A 247 -8.88 19.49 14.67
CA ASN A 247 -8.06 20.20 15.65
C ASN A 247 -8.09 19.43 16.98
N ARG A 248 -7.02 19.53 17.77
CA ARG A 248 -6.70 18.79 19.02
C ARG A 248 -7.78 18.79 20.12
N GLU A 249 -8.95 19.38 19.91
CA GLU A 249 -10.05 19.50 20.86
C GLU A 249 -11.17 18.49 20.58
N GLY A 250 -10.83 17.20 20.62
CA GLY A 250 -11.80 16.13 20.95
C GLY A 250 -13.05 16.00 20.08
N LYS A 251 -13.09 16.54 18.85
CA LYS A 251 -14.24 16.34 17.96
C LYS A 251 -14.38 14.87 17.59
N GLU A 252 -15.45 14.25 18.07
CA GLU A 252 -15.81 12.88 17.74
C GLU A 252 -16.08 12.76 16.23
N GLY A 253 -15.68 11.63 15.68
CA GLY A 253 -16.04 11.26 14.31
C GLY A 253 -16.32 9.78 14.23
N VAL A 254 -16.96 9.39 13.15
CA VAL A 254 -17.48 8.06 12.94
C VAL A 254 -16.85 7.44 11.69
N CYS A 255 -16.62 6.13 11.74
CA CYS A 255 -16.21 5.35 10.59
C CYS A 255 -17.43 4.68 9.99
N CYS A 256 -17.57 4.76 8.66
CA CYS A 256 -18.56 3.95 7.95
C CYS A 256 -18.20 2.47 8.07
N SER A 257 -19.14 1.60 8.46
CA SER A 257 -18.91 0.16 8.60
C SER A 257 -18.66 -0.55 7.25
N ASP A 258 -19.14 0.01 6.14
CA ASP A 258 -18.92 -0.56 4.80
C ASP A 258 -17.59 -0.13 4.15
N CYS A 259 -17.38 1.18 4.02
CA CYS A 259 -16.20 1.70 3.30
C CYS A 259 -15.04 2.07 4.21
N TYR A 260 -15.20 2.03 5.54
CA TYR A 260 -14.18 2.39 6.52
C TYR A 260 -13.60 3.81 6.34
N ALA A 261 -14.34 4.67 5.64
CA ALA A 261 -14.01 6.09 5.55
C ALA A 261 -14.46 6.79 6.83
N TRP A 262 -13.57 7.61 7.38
CA TRP A 262 -13.82 8.40 8.59
C TRP A 262 -14.48 9.73 8.24
N ARG A 263 -15.44 10.18 9.04
CA ARG A 263 -16.11 11.48 8.87
C ARG A 263 -16.28 12.16 10.22
N HIS A 264 -16.26 13.49 10.22
CA HIS A 264 -16.64 14.26 11.39
C HIS A 264 -18.13 14.11 11.69
N SER A 265 -18.50 13.91 12.96
CA SER A 265 -19.91 13.81 13.38
C SER A 265 -20.72 15.07 13.09
N GLU A 266 -20.05 16.24 13.04
CA GLU A 266 -20.65 17.54 12.67
C GLU A 266 -20.92 17.70 11.17
N CYS A 267 -20.21 16.95 10.33
CA CYS A 267 -20.41 16.97 8.88
C CYS A 267 -21.49 15.97 8.42
N LEU A 268 -22.07 15.21 9.34
CA LEU A 268 -23.14 14.27 9.04
C LEU A 268 -24.47 14.99 9.03
N ASP A 269 -25.30 14.69 8.06
CA ASP A 269 -26.70 15.12 8.08
C ASP A 269 -27.42 14.52 9.30
N PRO A 270 -28.35 15.24 9.94
CA PRO A 270 -29.11 14.72 11.09
C PRO A 270 -29.83 13.39 10.80
N SER A 271 -30.20 13.15 9.52
CA SER A 271 -30.82 11.92 9.04
C SER A 271 -29.86 10.73 8.87
N GLU A 272 -28.55 10.98 8.88
CA GLU A 272 -27.50 9.95 8.85
C GLU A 272 -27.08 9.49 10.26
N ARG A 273 -27.52 10.19 11.31
CA ARG A 273 -27.28 9.80 12.71
C ARG A 273 -28.27 8.70 13.10
N THR A 274 -28.01 7.48 12.67
CA THR A 274 -28.78 6.32 13.14
C THR A 274 -28.40 6.02 14.60
N PRO A 275 -29.36 5.77 15.50
CA PRO A 275 -29.08 5.30 16.86
C PRO A 275 -28.55 3.86 16.91
N GLU A 276 -28.54 3.15 15.79
CA GLU A 276 -27.94 1.82 15.63
C GLU A 276 -26.40 1.89 15.72
N GLU A 277 -25.79 0.88 16.33
CA GLU A 277 -24.37 0.80 16.70
C GLU A 277 -23.38 0.94 15.51
N CYS A 278 -23.85 0.88 14.26
CA CYS A 278 -23.03 0.88 13.05
C CYS A 278 -23.44 1.98 12.06
N TYR A 279 -22.67 3.07 11.98
CA TYR A 279 -22.85 4.13 10.98
C TYR A 279 -22.56 3.63 9.55
N ILE A 280 -23.48 3.88 8.60
CA ILE A 280 -23.29 3.66 7.17
C ILE A 280 -23.51 4.99 6.44
N CYS A 281 -22.54 5.40 5.63
CA CYS A 281 -22.64 6.67 4.91
C CYS A 281 -23.64 6.62 3.74
N SER A 282 -24.20 7.78 3.38
CA SER A 282 -25.11 7.95 2.24
C SER A 282 -24.64 7.26 0.97
N LYS A 283 -23.36 7.43 0.58
CA LYS A 283 -22.79 6.75 -0.59
C LYS A 283 -22.93 5.22 -0.53
N CYS A 284 -22.59 4.61 0.61
CA CYS A 284 -22.70 3.17 0.80
C CYS A 284 -24.15 2.71 0.87
N ARG A 285 -25.02 3.49 1.51
CA ARG A 285 -26.47 3.21 1.58
C ARG A 285 -27.11 3.18 0.19
N ILE A 286 -26.87 4.22 -0.62
CA ILE A 286 -27.34 4.30 -2.01
C ILE A 286 -26.79 3.12 -2.83
N SER A 287 -25.50 2.81 -2.66
CA SER A 287 -24.89 1.66 -3.36
C SER A 287 -25.55 0.34 -2.97
N ARG A 288 -25.93 0.13 -1.71
CA ARG A 288 -26.65 -1.08 -1.27
C ARG A 288 -28.02 -1.18 -1.94
N GLU A 289 -28.77 -0.09 -1.95
CA GLU A 289 -30.12 -0.02 -2.53
C GLU A 289 -30.11 -0.24 -4.05
N GLN A 290 -29.09 0.26 -4.76
CA GLN A 290 -29.00 0.19 -6.22
C GLN A 290 -28.36 -1.10 -6.74
N ALA A 291 -27.34 -1.62 -6.05
CA ALA A 291 -26.54 -2.74 -6.56
C ALA A 291 -27.00 -4.10 -6.02
N GLY A 292 -27.73 -4.16 -4.90
CA GLY A 292 -28.19 -5.40 -4.24
C GLY A 292 -27.09 -6.37 -3.78
N ALA A 293 -25.86 -6.21 -4.27
CA ALA A 293 -24.72 -7.11 -4.12
C ALA A 293 -23.42 -6.34 -3.87
N ARG A 294 -22.43 -7.07 -3.34
CA ARG A 294 -21.05 -6.60 -3.11
C ARG A 294 -20.46 -5.98 -4.38
N PRO A 295 -19.76 -4.83 -4.30
CA PRO A 295 -19.14 -4.23 -5.47
C PRO A 295 -18.12 -5.18 -6.11
N GLU A 296 -18.41 -5.65 -7.32
CA GLU A 296 -17.55 -6.56 -8.08
C GLU A 296 -16.68 -5.80 -9.09
N LEU A 297 -15.44 -6.27 -9.27
CA LEU A 297 -14.57 -5.85 -10.36
C LEU A 297 -14.98 -6.57 -11.67
N ILE A 298 -15.57 -5.81 -12.59
CA ILE A 298 -15.95 -6.27 -13.94
C ILE A 298 -14.82 -5.92 -14.91
N PRO A 299 -14.43 -6.81 -15.84
CA PRO A 299 -13.40 -6.49 -16.81
C PRO A 299 -13.64 -5.18 -17.59
N GLY A 300 -12.58 -4.37 -17.64
CA GLY A 300 -12.55 -3.04 -18.27
C GLY A 300 -13.37 -1.96 -17.55
N ALA A 301 -13.93 -2.25 -16.38
CA ALA A 301 -14.85 -1.33 -15.72
C ALA A 301 -14.13 -0.19 -14.98
N ILE A 302 -12.88 -0.38 -14.54
CA ILE A 302 -12.10 0.70 -13.92
C ILE A 302 -11.89 1.83 -14.93
N GLY A 303 -11.46 1.48 -16.15
CA GLY A 303 -11.33 2.46 -17.24
C GLY A 303 -12.64 3.19 -17.56
N ARG A 304 -13.78 2.48 -17.54
CA ARG A 304 -15.11 3.09 -17.78
C ARG A 304 -15.56 4.00 -16.64
N ALA A 305 -15.37 3.58 -15.40
CA ALA A 305 -15.75 4.36 -14.22
C ALA A 305 -14.92 5.66 -14.15
N ASN A 306 -13.61 5.57 -14.38
CA ASN A 306 -12.73 6.72 -14.39
C ASN A 306 -13.11 7.74 -15.48
N ARG A 307 -13.48 7.29 -16.68
CA ARG A 307 -13.98 8.19 -17.75
C ARG A 307 -15.25 8.95 -17.38
N ARG A 308 -16.11 8.38 -16.53
CA ARG A 308 -17.39 8.99 -16.13
C ARG A 308 -17.22 10.03 -15.02
N VAL A 309 -16.40 9.69 -14.03
CA VAL A 309 -16.22 10.51 -12.82
C VAL A 309 -15.09 11.54 -12.99
N GLY A 310 -14.14 11.26 -13.89
CA GLY A 310 -12.88 12.00 -13.97
C GLY A 310 -11.88 11.51 -12.92
N ARG A 311 -10.64 11.94 -13.09
CA ARG A 311 -9.57 11.74 -12.11
C ARG A 311 -9.71 12.80 -11.01
N LEU A 312 -9.50 12.41 -9.76
CA LEU A 312 -9.43 13.38 -8.66
C LEU A 312 -8.25 14.34 -8.88
N ASP A 313 -8.43 15.59 -8.51
CA ASP A 313 -7.35 16.57 -8.45
C ASP A 313 -6.22 16.05 -7.53
N GLY A 314 -4.98 16.45 -7.83
CA GLY A 314 -3.80 16.10 -7.03
C GLY A 314 -3.96 16.44 -5.54
N CYS A 315 -3.10 15.86 -4.70
CA CYS A 315 -3.12 16.14 -3.27
C CYS A 315 -2.63 17.58 -3.02
N ARG A 316 -3.42 18.39 -2.32
CA ARG A 316 -2.98 19.73 -1.90
C ARG A 316 -1.98 19.60 -0.77
N VAL A 317 -0.78 20.10 -1.02
CA VAL A 317 0.35 20.05 -0.09
C VAL A 317 0.95 21.44 0.09
N MET A 318 1.44 21.71 1.29
CA MET A 318 2.26 22.87 1.59
C MET A 318 3.73 22.48 1.49
N LEU A 319 4.47 23.14 0.61
CA LEU A 319 5.91 22.98 0.46
C LEU A 319 6.57 24.36 0.59
N LEU A 320 7.46 24.54 1.56
CA LEU A 320 8.14 25.83 1.80
C LEU A 320 7.18 27.03 1.90
N LYS A 321 6.03 26.83 2.56
CA LYS A 321 4.94 27.82 2.71
C LYS A 321 4.20 28.20 1.42
N GLN A 322 4.40 27.45 0.33
CA GLN A 322 3.62 27.58 -0.90
C GLN A 322 2.68 26.39 -1.05
N GLU A 323 1.45 26.65 -1.49
CA GLU A 323 0.51 25.60 -1.83
C GLU A 323 0.88 25.00 -3.20
N LYS A 324 0.98 23.68 -3.25
CA LYS A 324 1.28 22.89 -4.44
C LYS A 324 0.34 21.69 -4.52
N PHE A 325 0.27 21.08 -5.70
CA PHE A 325 -0.48 19.87 -5.99
C PHE A 325 0.48 18.74 -6.27
N LEU A 326 0.49 17.72 -5.41
CA LEU A 326 1.21 16.47 -5.64
C LEU A 326 0.33 15.54 -6.49
N GLN A 327 0.79 15.18 -7.69
CA GLN A 327 -0.03 14.50 -8.69
C GLN A 327 0.73 13.37 -9.40
N LEU A 328 0.09 12.21 -9.59
CA LEU A 328 0.66 11.14 -10.41
C LEU A 328 0.91 11.64 -11.84
N ARG A 329 2.11 11.37 -12.34
CA ARG A 329 2.52 11.64 -13.70
C ARG A 329 1.80 10.71 -14.69
N VAL A 330 1.18 11.30 -15.72
CA VAL A 330 0.38 10.57 -16.73
C VAL A 330 0.90 10.75 -18.16
N SER A 331 2.00 11.48 -18.32
CA SER A 331 2.69 11.65 -19.60
C SER A 331 4.19 11.65 -19.39
N ALA A 332 4.93 11.21 -20.40
CA ALA A 332 6.38 11.37 -20.40
C ALA A 332 6.77 12.87 -20.25
N PRO A 333 7.96 13.16 -19.69
CA PRO A 333 8.48 14.53 -19.62
C PRO A 333 8.47 15.20 -21.00
N ALA A 334 8.17 16.49 -21.08
CA ALA A 334 8.08 17.20 -22.36
C ALA A 334 9.38 17.09 -23.20
N VAL A 335 10.54 17.05 -22.54
CA VAL A 335 11.85 16.84 -23.17
C VAL A 335 11.93 15.51 -23.95
N MET A 336 11.20 14.50 -23.49
CA MET A 336 11.13 13.15 -24.08
C MET A 336 9.94 12.97 -25.05
N ARG A 337 9.23 14.05 -25.39
CA ARG A 337 8.05 14.01 -26.27
C ARG A 337 8.34 14.79 -27.57
N PRO A 338 8.90 14.14 -28.60
CA PRO A 338 9.27 14.81 -29.86
C PRO A 338 8.09 15.51 -30.53
N GLU A 339 6.87 15.00 -30.33
CA GLU A 339 5.65 15.59 -30.86
C GLU A 339 5.32 16.96 -30.26
N LEU A 340 5.80 17.25 -29.05
CA LEU A 340 5.61 18.55 -28.41
C LEU A 340 6.59 19.62 -28.91
N ARG A 341 7.65 19.25 -29.64
CA ARG A 341 8.63 20.20 -30.18
C ARG A 341 8.04 21.16 -31.24
N LEU A 342 6.88 20.81 -31.79
CA LEU A 342 6.15 21.59 -32.78
C LEU A 342 4.99 22.42 -32.18
N MET A 343 4.72 22.26 -30.88
CA MET A 343 3.68 23.00 -30.16
C MET A 343 4.32 24.18 -29.40
N ASP A 344 3.58 25.27 -29.24
CA ASP A 344 4.07 26.51 -28.63
C ASP A 344 4.67 26.29 -27.21
N ARG A 345 5.71 27.06 -26.86
CA ARG A 345 6.64 26.77 -25.74
C ARG A 345 5.97 26.59 -24.37
N ASP A 346 4.80 27.18 -24.14
CA ASP A 346 4.13 27.19 -22.84
C ASP A 346 3.40 25.87 -22.48
N LEU A 347 3.20 24.96 -23.44
CA LEU A 347 2.57 23.64 -23.17
C LEU A 347 3.56 22.58 -22.66
N THR A 348 4.85 22.92 -22.56
CA THR A 348 5.94 21.98 -22.23
C THR A 348 6.34 21.96 -20.77
N SER A 349 5.92 22.95 -19.98
CA SER A 349 6.24 23.03 -18.55
C SER A 349 5.13 22.43 -17.70
N THR A 350 5.47 21.52 -16.78
CA THR A 350 4.61 21.17 -15.65
C THR A 350 4.14 22.48 -14.98
N PRO A 351 2.85 22.65 -14.66
CA PRO A 351 2.36 23.86 -14.02
C PRO A 351 3.22 24.22 -12.81
N PRO A 352 3.53 25.50 -12.56
CA PRO A 352 4.48 25.89 -11.50
C PRO A 352 4.06 25.44 -10.10
N ASN A 353 2.75 25.17 -9.91
CA ASN A 353 2.18 24.70 -8.66
C ASN A 353 1.97 23.17 -8.61
N GLN A 354 2.46 22.41 -9.59
CA GLN A 354 2.30 20.96 -9.65
C GLN A 354 3.64 20.25 -9.42
N ILE A 355 3.61 19.22 -8.58
CA ILE A 355 4.70 18.29 -8.34
C ILE A 355 4.25 16.94 -8.90
N ASP A 356 4.87 16.53 -10.00
CA ASP A 356 4.64 15.22 -10.58
C ASP A 356 5.41 14.15 -9.79
N TYR A 357 4.78 13.00 -9.58
CA TYR A 357 5.43 11.85 -8.96
C TYR A 357 5.10 10.56 -9.70
N ASP A 358 5.98 9.58 -9.55
CA ASP A 358 5.77 8.18 -9.87
C ASP A 358 6.05 7.29 -8.65
N VAL A 359 5.30 6.19 -8.57
CA VAL A 359 5.54 5.13 -7.58
C VAL A 359 6.50 4.12 -8.20
N ILE A 360 7.59 3.85 -7.49
CA ILE A 360 8.59 2.85 -7.84
C ILE A 360 8.60 1.79 -6.76
N PHE A 361 8.86 0.55 -7.18
CA PHE A 361 9.14 -0.57 -6.29
C PHE A 361 10.57 -1.01 -6.55
N GLY A 362 11.52 -0.38 -5.87
CA GLY A 362 12.94 -0.69 -5.88
C GLY A 362 13.29 -1.89 -4.98
N GLY A 363 14.57 -2.27 -5.06
CA GLY A 363 15.24 -3.21 -4.16
C GLY A 363 14.86 -4.69 -4.32
N SER A 364 15.83 -5.58 -4.09
CA SER A 364 15.55 -6.96 -3.70
C SER A 364 14.86 -6.96 -2.34
N TRP A 365 13.87 -7.84 -2.15
CA TRP A 365 13.15 -8.09 -0.89
C TRP A 365 13.97 -7.75 0.36
N SER A 366 13.63 -6.64 1.01
CA SER A 366 14.32 -6.16 2.22
C SER A 366 13.56 -6.58 3.48
N GLY A 367 13.85 -7.80 3.93
CA GLY A 367 14.55 -7.99 5.20
C GLY A 367 13.88 -7.69 6.55
N LEU A 368 12.63 -7.25 6.64
CA LEU A 368 11.90 -7.23 7.93
C LEU A 368 10.56 -7.98 7.84
N SER A 369 10.67 -9.24 7.43
CA SER A 369 9.64 -10.25 7.59
C SER A 369 9.60 -10.70 9.05
N PHE A 370 8.74 -10.12 9.90
CA PHE A 370 8.69 -10.51 11.31
C PHE A 370 7.97 -11.83 11.60
N GLY A 371 8.34 -12.83 10.79
CA GLY A 371 8.49 -14.23 11.10
C GLY A 371 9.93 -14.63 11.49
N LEU A 372 10.77 -13.70 11.97
CA LEU A 372 12.16 -13.85 12.50
C LEU A 372 12.81 -15.23 12.23
N ASP A 373 13.41 -15.37 11.04
CA ASP A 373 14.31 -16.44 10.58
C ASP A 373 14.05 -17.84 11.17
N ASP A 374 13.28 -18.66 10.47
CA ASP A 374 13.24 -20.08 10.76
C ASP A 374 14.68 -20.62 10.73
N LEU A 375 15.12 -21.16 11.86
CA LEU A 375 16.47 -21.62 12.20
C LEU A 375 16.99 -22.77 11.29
N GLY A 376 16.33 -23.01 10.15
CA GLY A 376 16.73 -23.91 9.07
C GLY A 376 16.98 -23.23 7.70
N CYS A 377 16.69 -21.94 7.51
CA CYS A 377 16.85 -21.28 6.20
C CYS A 377 18.23 -20.60 5.99
N LYS A 378 19.32 -21.23 6.46
CA LYS A 378 20.71 -20.76 6.20
C LYS A 378 21.01 -20.60 4.70
N ALA A 379 20.42 -21.43 3.84
CA ALA A 379 20.75 -21.52 2.42
C ALA A 379 20.39 -20.26 1.60
N THR A 380 19.32 -19.55 1.95
CA THR A 380 18.84 -18.39 1.18
C THR A 380 19.61 -17.13 1.57
N TYR A 381 19.88 -16.97 2.87
CA TYR A 381 20.72 -15.89 3.39
C TYR A 381 22.20 -16.06 2.98
N GLU A 382 22.72 -17.30 2.93
CA GLU A 382 24.07 -17.57 2.42
C GLU A 382 24.20 -17.27 0.91
N LYS A 383 23.18 -17.57 0.09
CA LYS A 383 23.17 -17.19 -1.33
C LYS A 383 23.17 -15.67 -1.53
N TYR A 384 22.39 -14.94 -0.75
CA TYR A 384 22.36 -13.47 -0.82
C TYR A 384 23.70 -12.86 -0.35
N ARG A 385 24.28 -13.41 0.73
CA ARG A 385 25.59 -13.01 1.25
C ARG A 385 26.75 -13.38 0.30
N GLU A 386 26.64 -14.46 -0.46
CA GLU A 386 27.60 -14.79 -1.54
C GLU A 386 27.47 -13.86 -2.74
N SER A 387 26.26 -13.49 -3.15
CA SER A 387 26.05 -12.49 -4.22
C SER A 387 26.66 -11.13 -3.84
N LEU A 388 26.50 -10.70 -2.59
CA LEU A 388 27.13 -9.46 -2.09
C LEU A 388 28.66 -9.56 -2.02
N ARG A 389 29.23 -10.71 -1.67
CA ARG A 389 30.70 -10.91 -1.70
C ARG A 389 31.26 -10.93 -3.12
N ARG A 390 30.53 -11.50 -4.09
CA ARG A 390 30.93 -11.48 -5.50
C ARG A 390 30.86 -10.08 -6.10
N ALA A 391 29.85 -9.29 -5.73
CA ALA A 391 29.73 -7.88 -6.14
C ALA A 391 30.85 -7.00 -5.53
N GLY A 392 31.24 -7.24 -4.28
CA GLY A 392 32.32 -6.51 -3.61
C GLY A 392 33.75 -6.91 -4.01
N SER A 393 33.93 -8.00 -4.76
CA SER A 393 35.26 -8.47 -5.21
C SER A 393 35.60 -8.06 -6.65
N GLN A 394 34.77 -7.21 -7.27
CA GLN A 394 34.98 -6.66 -8.62
C GLN A 394 35.24 -5.13 -8.63
N ILE A 395 35.65 -4.57 -7.49
CA ILE A 395 36.18 -3.19 -7.40
C ILE A 395 37.68 -3.25 -7.13
#